data_AF-A0A1C4C0V2-F1
#
_entry.id   AF-A0A1C4C0V2-F1
#
_cell.length_a   1.000
_cell.length_b   1.000
_cell.length_c   1.000
_cell.angle_alpha   90.00
_cell.angle_beta   90.00
_cell.angle_gamma   90.00
#
_symmetry.space_group_name_H-M   'P 1'
#
loop_
_entity.id
_entity.type
_entity.pdbx_description
1 polymer ?
#
loop_
_entity_poly.entity_id
_entity_poly.type
_entity_poly.pdbx_seq_one_letter_code
_entity_poly.pdbx_strand_id
1 'polypeptide(L)' 'MPNDLIDPPDDEIWGETIYGEEIMVGETGIRETIDGEYIKPDERERYADDSTTPVDTEEPRNE' A
#
# COMPACT_ATOMS: atom_id res chain seq x y z
N MET A 1 -33.46 -11.67 -2.73
CA MET A 1 -32.69 -11.63 -3.99
C MET A 1 -31.28 -12.08 -3.67
N PRO A 2 -30.62 -12.85 -4.53
CA PRO A 2 -29.26 -13.31 -4.30
C PRO A 2 -28.33 -12.14 -4.64
N ASN A 3 -27.82 -11.48 -3.61
CA ASN A 3 -26.53 -10.83 -3.72
C ASN A 3 -25.69 -11.54 -2.67
N ASP A 4 -25.12 -12.69 -3.05
CA ASP A 4 -23.76 -13.01 -2.61
C ASP A 4 -22.87 -11.89 -3.17
N LEU A 5 -22.98 -10.70 -2.57
CA LEU A 5 -21.86 -9.80 -2.43
C LEU A 5 -20.96 -10.60 -1.49
N ILE A 6 -20.12 -11.44 -2.08
CA ILE A 6 -18.82 -11.69 -1.49
C ILE A 6 -18.28 -10.28 -1.29
N ASP A 7 -18.41 -9.73 -0.07
CA ASP A 7 -17.50 -8.68 0.32
C ASP A 7 -16.13 -9.32 0.04
N PRO A 8 -15.36 -8.83 -0.96
CA PRO A 8 -13.99 -9.28 -1.08
C PRO A 8 -13.40 -9.08 0.32
N PRO A 9 -12.70 -10.10 0.86
CA PRO A 9 -12.33 -10.16 2.27
C PRO A 9 -11.87 -8.76 2.68
N ASP A 10 -12.54 -8.10 3.63
CA ASP A 10 -12.33 -6.68 3.97
C ASP A 10 -10.86 -6.34 3.75
N ASP A 11 -10.54 -5.76 2.59
CA ASP A 11 -9.15 -5.51 2.26
C ASP A 11 -8.81 -4.35 3.20
N GLU A 12 -8.19 -4.68 4.34
CA GLU A 12 -7.88 -3.70 5.37
C GLU A 12 -6.91 -2.69 4.75
N ILE A 13 -7.25 -1.41 4.80
CA ILE A 13 -6.38 -0.37 4.26
C ILE A 13 -5.18 -0.26 5.21
N TRP A 14 -4.00 -0.59 4.69
CA TRP A 14 -2.73 -0.46 5.39
C TRP A 14 -2.24 0.99 5.44
N GLY A 15 -2.46 1.75 4.37
CA GLY A 15 -2.04 3.14 4.25
C GLY A 15 -2.37 3.76 2.89
N GLU A 16 -1.75 4.89 2.57
CA GLU A 16 -1.94 5.63 1.32
C GLU A 16 -0.57 6.01 0.72
N THR A 17 -0.45 5.98 -0.61
CA THR A 17 0.78 6.41 -1.32
C THR A 17 0.90 7.94 -1.38
N ILE A 18 2.07 8.44 -1.77
CA ILE A 18 2.30 9.88 -2.03
C ILE A 18 1.39 10.46 -3.13
N TYR A 19 0.76 9.59 -3.93
CA TYR A 19 -0.14 9.99 -5.01
C TYR A 19 -1.62 9.80 -4.63
N GLY A 20 -1.91 9.40 -3.39
CA GLY A 20 -3.28 9.21 -2.91
C GLY A 20 -3.87 7.83 -3.25
N GLU A 21 -3.06 6.84 -3.59
CA GLU A 21 -3.54 5.48 -3.85
C GLU A 21 -3.57 4.66 -2.55
N GLU A 22 -4.68 3.99 -2.27
CA GLU A 22 -4.84 3.13 -1.10
C GLU A 22 -3.94 1.89 -1.22
N ILE A 23 -3.25 1.55 -0.13
CA ILE A 23 -2.41 0.37 0.00
C ILE A 23 -3.16 -0.63 0.87
N MET A 24 -3.37 -1.84 0.37
CA MET A 24 -4.07 -2.88 1.11
C MET A 24 -3.10 -3.68 1.98
N VAL A 25 -3.58 -4.22 3.11
CA VAL A 25 -2.83 -5.18 3.92
C VAL A 25 -2.48 -6.40 3.05
N GLY A 26 -1.21 -6.79 3.08
CA GLY A 26 -0.64 -7.85 2.25
C GLY A 26 -0.20 -7.39 0.85
N GLU A 27 -0.33 -6.10 0.51
CA GLU A 27 0.15 -5.58 -0.77
C GLU A 27 1.68 -5.54 -0.83
N THR A 28 2.27 -6.31 -1.74
CA THR A 28 3.74 -6.47 -1.81
C THR A 28 4.41 -5.41 -2.67
N GLY A 29 5.67 -5.11 -2.35
CA GLY A 29 6.50 -4.22 -3.17
C GLY A 29 6.36 -2.73 -2.82
N ILE A 30 5.64 -2.42 -1.74
CA ILE A 30 5.54 -1.08 -1.16
C ILE A 30 6.88 -0.66 -0.56
N ARG A 31 7.21 0.62 -0.74
CA ARG A 31 8.43 1.22 -0.20
C ARG A 31 8.11 2.55 0.48
N GLU A 32 8.79 2.82 1.58
CA GLU A 32 8.72 4.09 2.31
C GLU A 32 9.86 5.00 1.85
N THR A 33 9.55 6.26 1.59
CA THR A 33 10.50 7.31 1.25
C THR A 33 11.17 7.87 2.50
N ILE A 34 12.24 8.64 2.35
CA ILE A 34 12.88 9.34 3.48
C ILE A 34 11.96 10.33 4.21
N ASP A 35 10.89 10.77 3.56
CA ASP A 35 9.91 11.71 4.10
C ASP A 35 8.77 11.00 4.87
N GLY A 36 8.81 9.66 4.99
CA GLY A 36 7.80 8.85 5.69
C GLY A 36 6.56 8.56 4.84
N GLU A 37 6.74 8.62 3.53
CA GLU A 37 5.70 8.61 2.51
C GLU A 37 5.76 7.26 1.76
N TYR A 38 4.65 6.73 1.20
CA TYR A 38 4.66 5.40 0.57
C TYR A 38 4.59 5.45 -0.94
N ILE A 39 5.27 4.51 -1.59
CA ILE A 39 5.19 4.32 -3.03
C ILE A 39 4.96 2.85 -3.37
N LYS A 40 4.10 2.62 -4.36
CA LYS A 40 3.87 1.34 -5.02
C LYS A 40 4.98 1.03 -6.03
N PRO A 41 5.16 -0.25 -6.40
CA PRO A 41 6.13 -0.62 -7.43
C PRO A 41 5.88 0.10 -8.77
N ASP A 42 4.62 0.32 -9.15
CA ASP A 42 4.24 1.05 -10.38
C ASP A 42 4.61 2.54 -10.32
N GLU A 43 4.57 3.14 -9.12
CA GLU A 43 4.91 4.55 -8.90
C GLU A 43 6.44 4.78 -8.82
N ARG A 44 7.21 3.71 -8.60
CA ARG A 44 8.66 3.76 -8.42
C ARG A 44 9.39 4.31 -9.63
N GLU A 45 8.94 3.99 -10.84
CA GLU A 45 9.54 4.52 -12.07
C GLU A 45 9.37 6.06 -12.17
N ARG A 46 8.28 6.58 -11.60
CA ARG A 46 8.02 8.03 -11.52
C ARG A 46 8.77 8.71 -10.38
N TYR A 47 8.94 8.03 -9.25
CA TYR A 47 9.59 8.60 -8.06
C TYR A 47 11.08 8.89 -8.26
N ALA A 48 11.77 8.14 -9.15
CA ALA A 48 13.14 8.36 -9.61
C ALA A 48 14.23 8.53 -8.51
N ASP A 49 13.89 8.28 -7.25
CA ASP A 49 14.79 8.35 -6.10
C ASP A 49 14.99 6.94 -5.50
N ASP A 50 16.26 6.56 -5.35
CA ASP A 50 16.65 5.25 -4.80
C ASP A 50 16.60 5.22 -3.26
N SER A 51 16.30 6.35 -2.60
CA SER A 51 16.26 6.46 -1.13
C SER A 51 14.95 5.94 -0.55
N THR A 52 14.56 4.72 -0.93
CA THR A 52 13.32 4.09 -0.48
C THR A 52 13.59 2.76 0.21
N THR A 53 12.91 2.51 1.32
CA THR A 53 13.07 1.29 2.13
C THR A 53 11.86 0.39 1.91
N PRO A 54 12.04 -0.91 1.61
CA PRO A 54 10.91 -1.83 1.51
C PRO A 54 10.14 -1.90 2.82
N VAL A 55 8.81 -1.91 2.73
CA VAL A 55 7.91 -1.99 3.89
C VAL A 55 7.16 -3.29 3.84
N ASP A 56 6.94 -3.87 5.01
CA ASP A 56 6.07 -5.02 5.17
C ASP A 56 4.64 -4.53 5.46
N THR A 57 3.72 -4.93 4.59
CA THR A 57 2.30 -4.61 4.71
C THR A 57 1.48 -5.82 5.14
N GLU A 58 2.11 -6.97 5.43
CA GLU A 58 1.40 -8.20 5.80
C GLU A 58 0.69 -8.06 7.15
N GLU A 59 1.17 -7.16 8.00
CA GLU A 59 0.52 -6.79 9.26
C GLU A 59 -0.11 -5.39 9.18
N PRO A 60 -1.33 -5.20 9.70
CA PRO A 60 -1.94 -3.88 9.80
C PRO A 60 -1.06 -2.97 10.66
N ARG A 61 -1.00 -1.70 10.27
CA ARG A 61 -0.18 -0.73 10.95
C ARG A 61 -0.80 -0.42 12.32
N ASN A 62 -0.28 -1.07 13.36
CA ASN A 62 -0.59 -0.74 14.74
C ASN A 62 0.03 0.64 15.07
N GLU A 63 -0.72 1.71 14.79
CA GLU A 63 -0.43 3.07 15.32
C GLU A 63 -0.92 3.24 16.76
#